data_AF-A0A944UHJ6-F1
#
_entry.id   AF-A0A944UHJ6-F1
#
_cell.length_a   1.000
_cell.length_b   1.000
_cell.length_c   1.000
_cell.angle_alpha   90.00
_cell.angle_beta   90.00
_cell.angle_gamma   90.00
#
_symmetry.space_group_name_H-M   'P 1'
#
loop_
_entity.id
_entity.type
_entity.pdbx_description
1 polymer ?
#
loop_
_entity_poly.entity_id
_entity_poly.type
_entity_poly.pdbx_seq_one_letter_code
_entity_poly.pdbx_strand_id
1 'polypeptide(L)'
;LLLKGLSSSLEFDSKRIYLTGNSMGGYGSWTWGGKSPQHFAAIAPVVGGIGPGGPKDVTQDLDQWAANLAKVPVYAFAGAKDKVVPAERSVRMVNAIRKAGGKLAKIKVYQDQGHNARQVVYSSKEFYDWMFAQKRK
;
A
#
# COMPACT_ATOMS: atom_id res chain seq x y z
N LEU A 1 -0.91 18.55 -6.40
CA LEU A 1 0.11 19.36 -7.09
C LEU A 1 1.13 18.49 -7.83
N LEU A 2 1.80 17.52 -7.18
CA LEU A 2 2.82 16.68 -7.84
C LEU A 2 2.33 15.88 -9.06
N LEU A 3 1.37 14.95 -8.90
CA LEU A 3 0.90 14.12 -10.03
C LEU A 3 0.38 14.95 -11.20
N LYS A 4 -0.36 16.03 -10.92
CA LYS A 4 -0.83 16.97 -11.95
C LYS A 4 0.35 17.61 -12.70
N GLY A 5 1.39 18.04 -11.99
CA GLY A 5 2.59 18.61 -12.59
C GLY A 5 3.34 17.60 -13.46
N LEU A 6 3.55 16.38 -12.97
CA LEU A 6 4.18 15.31 -13.73
C LEU A 6 3.38 14.95 -14.99
N SER A 7 2.06 14.82 -14.88
CA SER A 7 1.17 14.59 -16.04
C SER A 7 1.24 15.69 -17.10
N SER A 8 1.63 16.91 -16.73
CA SER A 8 1.78 18.02 -17.68
C SER A 8 3.17 18.12 -18.30
N SER A 9 4.20 17.48 -17.71
CA SER A 9 5.60 17.64 -18.14
C SER A 9 6.24 16.37 -18.67
N LEU A 10 5.67 15.19 -18.42
CA LEU A 10 6.22 13.90 -18.80
C LEU A 10 5.21 13.07 -19.59
N GLU A 11 5.70 12.35 -20.59
CA GLU A 11 4.93 11.30 -21.27
C GLU A 11 5.03 9.99 -20.50
N PHE A 12 3.89 9.46 -20.07
CA PHE A 12 3.79 8.14 -19.43
C PHE A 12 2.38 7.57 -19.58
N ASP A 13 2.24 6.26 -19.39
CA ASP A 13 0.92 5.62 -19.40
C ASP A 13 0.15 5.98 -18.11
N SER A 14 -0.80 6.90 -18.23
CA SER A 14 -1.66 7.36 -17.14
C SER A 14 -2.62 6.28 -16.59
N LYS A 15 -2.71 5.12 -17.24
CA LYS A 15 -3.40 3.93 -16.72
C LYS A 15 -2.47 3.00 -15.93
N ARG A 16 -1.17 3.29 -15.85
CA ARG A 16 -0.14 2.50 -15.15
C ARG A 16 0.69 3.36 -14.20
N ILE A 17 0.01 4.08 -13.32
CA ILE A 17 0.63 4.78 -12.19
C ILE A 17 0.54 3.87 -10.96
N TYR A 18 1.66 3.59 -10.31
CA TYR A 18 1.70 2.70 -9.15
C TYR A 18 2.15 3.47 -7.91
N LEU A 19 1.61 3.09 -6.74
CA LEU A 19 1.96 3.70 -5.46
C LEU A 19 2.64 2.68 -4.56
N THR A 20 3.84 2.98 -4.08
CA THR A 20 4.58 2.15 -3.11
C THR A 20 5.43 3.02 -2.22
N GLY A 21 5.82 2.51 -1.06
CA GLY A 21 6.72 3.19 -0.14
C GLY A 21 7.04 2.32 1.07
N ASN A 22 8.23 2.51 1.65
CA ASN A 22 8.66 1.79 2.85
C ASN A 22 8.48 2.65 4.12
N SER A 23 8.15 2.01 5.25
CA SER A 23 8.08 2.67 6.55
C SER A 23 7.15 3.90 6.50
N MET A 24 7.64 5.11 6.78
CA MET A 24 6.88 6.37 6.60
C MET A 24 6.31 6.53 5.18
N GLY A 25 7.02 6.07 4.14
CA GLY A 25 6.47 6.00 2.78
C GLY A 25 5.34 4.97 2.62
N GLY A 26 5.35 3.91 3.44
CA GLY A 26 4.24 2.97 3.56
C GLY A 26 3.01 3.59 4.22
N TYR A 27 3.19 4.44 5.24
CA TYR A 27 2.10 5.29 5.77
C TYR A 27 1.54 6.20 4.68
N GLY A 28 2.42 6.86 3.92
CA GLY A 28 2.02 7.69 2.78
C GLY A 28 1.24 6.90 1.74
N SER A 29 1.64 5.66 1.47
CA SER A 29 0.95 4.78 0.52
C SER A 29 -0.46 4.43 0.99
N TRP A 30 -0.62 4.07 2.27
CA TRP A 30 -1.95 3.84 2.86
C TRP A 30 -2.81 5.10 2.85
N THR A 31 -2.26 6.22 3.28
CA THR A 31 -2.98 7.49 3.42
C THR A 31 -3.43 8.03 2.07
N TRP A 32 -2.53 8.09 1.09
CA TRP A 32 -2.86 8.59 -0.24
C TRP A 32 -3.79 7.62 -0.96
N GLY A 33 -3.54 6.32 -0.88
CA GLY A 33 -4.45 5.31 -1.42
C GLY A 33 -5.84 5.36 -0.82
N GLY A 34 -5.95 5.52 0.50
CA GLY A 34 -7.21 5.62 1.23
C GLY A 34 -8.00 6.90 0.91
N LYS A 35 -7.32 7.99 0.55
CA LYS A 35 -7.96 9.28 0.21
C LYS A 35 -8.22 9.49 -1.28
N SER A 36 -7.38 8.91 -2.15
CA SER A 36 -7.44 9.17 -3.59
C SER A 36 -6.98 7.97 -4.43
N PRO A 37 -7.67 6.81 -4.34
CA PRO A 37 -7.28 5.58 -5.02
C PRO A 37 -7.34 5.68 -6.56
N GLN A 38 -8.17 6.58 -7.10
CA GLN A 38 -8.46 6.72 -8.53
C GLN A 38 -7.25 7.07 -9.40
N HIS A 39 -6.16 7.52 -8.79
CA HIS A 39 -4.91 7.83 -9.48
C HIS A 39 -4.07 6.60 -9.80
N PHE A 40 -4.31 5.47 -9.13
CA PHE A 40 -3.39 4.35 -9.13
C PHE A 40 -3.97 3.11 -9.80
N ALA A 41 -3.13 2.40 -10.54
CA ALA A 41 -3.40 1.07 -11.05
C ALA A 41 -3.20 -0.01 -9.97
N ALA A 42 -2.27 0.22 -9.05
CA ALA A 42 -2.00 -0.66 -7.92
C ALA A 42 -1.36 0.11 -6.75
N ILE A 43 -1.56 -0.38 -5.53
CA ILE A 43 -0.98 0.19 -4.32
C ILE A 43 -0.27 -0.91 -3.53
N ALA A 44 0.99 -0.67 -3.15
CA ALA A 44 1.84 -1.61 -2.44
C ALA A 44 2.56 -0.98 -1.23
N PRO A 45 1.88 -0.87 -0.08
CA PRO A 45 2.51 -0.35 1.14
C PRO A 45 3.48 -1.37 1.73
N VAL A 46 4.68 -0.93 2.11
CA VAL A 46 5.73 -1.81 2.66
C VAL A 46 6.10 -1.35 4.08
N VAL A 47 5.94 -2.24 5.07
CA VAL A 47 6.24 -2.02 6.50
C VAL A 47 5.71 -0.67 7.05
N GLY A 48 4.55 -0.23 6.54
CA GLY A 48 3.90 1.02 6.92
C GLY A 48 2.74 0.80 7.89
N GLY A 49 2.46 1.81 8.71
CA GLY A 49 1.29 1.85 9.59
C GLY A 49 0.16 2.69 8.99
N ILE A 50 -0.91 2.81 9.77
CA ILE A 50 -2.22 3.25 9.27
C ILE A 50 -2.85 4.34 10.14
N GLY A 51 -2.06 5.08 10.92
CA GLY A 51 -2.55 6.16 11.79
C GLY A 51 -1.53 7.29 11.93
N PRO A 52 -1.98 8.53 12.16
CA PRO A 52 -1.09 9.69 12.30
C PRO A 52 -0.33 9.73 13.64
N GLY A 53 -0.83 9.05 14.68
CA GLY A 53 -0.26 9.03 16.03
C GLY A 53 0.96 8.12 16.22
N GLY A 54 1.54 7.62 15.12
CA GLY A 54 2.80 6.87 15.14
C GLY A 54 2.67 5.37 14.88
N PRO A 55 3.71 4.58 15.23
CA PRO A 55 3.86 3.17 14.82
C PRO A 55 2.70 2.24 15.19
N LYS A 56 2.08 2.52 16.34
CA LYS A 56 1.00 1.71 16.90
C LYS A 56 -0.38 2.36 16.73
N ASP A 57 -0.47 3.51 16.07
CA ASP A 57 -1.76 4.16 15.88
C ASP A 57 -2.56 3.54 14.73
N VAL A 58 -3.88 3.72 14.79
CA VAL A 58 -4.84 3.31 13.76
C VAL A 58 -5.76 4.49 13.50
N THR A 59 -5.85 4.91 12.24
CA THR A 59 -6.73 6.00 11.81
C THR A 59 -8.19 5.72 12.18
N GLN A 60 -8.89 6.76 12.60
CA GLN A 60 -10.35 6.73 12.80
C GLN A 60 -11.11 6.52 11.48
N ASP A 61 -10.47 6.84 10.35
CA ASP A 61 -11.03 6.71 9.00
C ASP A 61 -10.86 5.30 8.40
N LEU A 62 -10.58 4.26 9.21
CA LEU A 62 -10.17 2.94 8.73
C LEU A 62 -11.15 2.37 7.69
N ASP A 63 -12.45 2.40 7.99
CA ASP A 63 -13.49 1.87 7.11
C ASP A 63 -13.64 2.70 5.83
N GLN A 64 -13.49 4.03 5.93
CA GLN A 64 -13.52 4.92 4.77
C GLN A 64 -12.33 4.68 3.83
N TRP A 65 -11.13 4.52 4.40
CA TRP A 65 -9.92 4.18 3.63
C TRP A 65 -10.09 2.80 2.99
N ALA A 66 -10.61 1.83 3.73
CA ALA A 66 -10.86 0.48 3.23
C ALA A 66 -11.84 0.46 2.05
N ALA A 67 -12.96 1.18 2.14
CA ALA A 67 -13.95 1.29 1.07
C ALA A 67 -13.37 1.96 -0.20
N ASN A 68 -12.46 2.90 -0.04
CA ASN A 68 -11.76 3.52 -1.16
C ASN A 68 -10.73 2.57 -1.78
N LEU A 69 -9.90 1.94 -0.94
CA LEU A 69 -8.88 0.98 -1.34
C LEU A 69 -9.48 -0.30 -1.96
N ALA A 70 -10.73 -0.65 -1.64
CA ALA A 70 -11.44 -1.78 -2.26
C ALA A 70 -11.62 -1.64 -3.79
N LYS A 71 -11.46 -0.42 -4.32
CA LYS A 71 -11.62 -0.09 -5.76
C LYS A 71 -10.35 -0.29 -6.58
N VAL A 72 -9.21 -0.59 -5.94
CA VAL A 72 -7.90 -0.72 -6.58
C VAL A 72 -7.18 -1.98 -6.08
N PRO A 73 -6.40 -2.69 -6.91
CA PRO A 73 -5.54 -3.78 -6.44
C PRO A 73 -4.57 -3.31 -5.35
N VAL A 74 -4.55 -4.04 -4.22
CA VAL A 74 -3.66 -3.75 -3.09
C VAL A 74 -2.81 -4.97 -2.76
N TYR A 75 -1.49 -4.80 -2.67
CA TYR A 75 -0.57 -5.81 -2.14
C TYR A 75 0.34 -5.24 -1.07
N ALA A 76 -0.03 -5.45 0.19
CA ALA A 76 0.77 -4.99 1.33
C ALA A 76 1.88 -5.99 1.69
N PHE A 77 2.96 -5.46 2.26
CA PHE A 77 4.09 -6.27 2.73
C PHE A 77 4.49 -5.86 4.14
N ALA A 78 4.69 -6.83 5.03
CA ALA A 78 5.10 -6.59 6.41
C ALA A 78 6.13 -7.62 6.89
N GLY A 79 6.91 -7.29 7.92
CA GLY A 79 7.78 -8.22 8.62
C GLY A 79 7.15 -8.68 9.93
N ALA A 80 7.08 -9.99 10.19
CA ALA A 80 6.48 -10.51 11.42
C ALA A 80 7.25 -10.10 12.69
N LYS A 81 8.57 -9.90 12.57
CA LYS A 81 9.47 -9.50 13.66
C LYS A 81 9.66 -7.98 13.73
N ASP A 82 8.82 -7.19 13.05
CA ASP A 82 8.93 -5.74 13.05
C ASP A 82 8.56 -5.16 14.43
N LYS A 83 9.56 -4.63 15.13
CA LYS A 83 9.42 -4.00 16.45
C LYS A 83 9.09 -2.50 16.37
N VAL A 84 9.16 -1.90 15.19
CA VAL A 84 8.82 -0.50 14.95
C VAL A 84 7.35 -0.44 14.60
N VAL A 85 6.96 -0.97 13.44
CA VAL A 85 5.57 -0.97 12.96
C VAL A 85 5.03 -2.40 12.99
N PRO A 86 4.09 -2.74 13.90
CA PRO A 86 3.56 -4.09 13.97
C PRO A 86 2.91 -4.52 12.65
N ALA A 87 3.22 -5.74 12.17
CA ALA A 87 2.61 -6.29 10.96
C ALA A 87 1.08 -6.28 10.99
N GLU A 88 0.51 -6.35 12.20
CA GLU A 88 -0.92 -6.21 12.47
C GLU A 88 -1.53 -5.00 11.77
N ARG A 89 -0.83 -3.86 11.67
CA ARG A 89 -1.36 -2.64 11.03
C ARG A 89 -1.73 -2.89 9.56
N SER A 90 -0.84 -3.53 8.82
CA SER A 90 -1.11 -3.90 7.43
C SER A 90 -2.14 -5.03 7.33
N VAL A 91 -2.12 -6.01 8.24
CA VAL A 91 -3.13 -7.10 8.29
C VAL A 91 -4.53 -6.53 8.52
N ARG A 92 -4.68 -5.62 9.48
CA ARG A 92 -5.93 -4.95 9.84
C ARG A 92 -6.52 -4.20 8.64
N MET A 93 -5.71 -3.38 7.98
CA MET A 93 -6.16 -2.64 6.80
C MET A 93 -6.56 -3.57 5.65
N VAL A 94 -5.78 -4.60 5.35
CA VAL A 94 -6.13 -5.55 4.27
C VAL A 94 -7.41 -6.32 4.59
N ASN A 95 -7.63 -6.70 5.85
CA ASN A 95 -8.89 -7.32 6.27
C ASN A 95 -10.08 -6.36 6.15
N ALA A 96 -9.91 -5.08 6.52
CA ALA A 96 -10.93 -4.06 6.33
C ALA A 96 -11.26 -3.86 4.84
N ILE A 97 -10.26 -3.81 3.96
CA ILE A 97 -10.45 -3.70 2.50
C ILE A 97 -11.25 -4.89 1.97
N ARG A 98 -10.90 -6.12 2.39
CA ARG A 98 -11.64 -7.34 2.01
C ARG A 98 -13.10 -7.29 2.48
N LYS A 99 -13.34 -6.84 3.72
CA LYS A 99 -14.69 -6.65 4.27
C LYS A 99 -15.50 -5.62 3.47
N ALA A 100 -14.84 -4.59 2.95
CA ALA A 100 -15.44 -3.59 2.07
C ALA A 100 -15.60 -4.04 0.60
N GLY A 101 -15.35 -5.32 0.29
CA GLY A 101 -15.54 -5.91 -1.04
C GLY A 101 -14.30 -5.90 -1.94
N GLY A 102 -13.14 -5.48 -1.43
CA GLY A 102 -11.87 -5.44 -2.17
C GLY A 102 -11.25 -6.83 -2.37
N LYS A 103 -11.76 -7.58 -3.35
CA LYS A 103 -11.36 -8.99 -3.62
C LYS A 103 -9.89 -9.17 -4.00
N LEU A 104 -9.25 -8.12 -4.52
CA LEU A 104 -7.85 -8.15 -4.96
C LEU A 104 -6.85 -7.75 -3.87
N ALA A 105 -7.32 -7.45 -2.66
CA ALA A 105 -6.46 -7.07 -1.56
C ALA A 105 -5.73 -8.28 -0.96
N LYS A 106 -4.39 -8.22 -0.99
CA LYS A 106 -3.51 -9.24 -0.41
C LYS A 106 -2.43 -8.63 0.48
N ILE A 107 -1.91 -9.48 1.36
CA ILE A 107 -0.78 -9.15 2.23
C ILE A 107 0.19 -10.32 2.26
N LYS A 108 1.48 -10.03 2.24
CA LYS A 108 2.54 -11.00 2.52
C LYS A 108 3.30 -10.57 3.77
N VAL A 109 3.26 -11.43 4.78
CA VAL A 109 3.99 -11.25 6.04
C VAL A 109 5.22 -12.16 6.00
N TYR A 110 6.41 -11.55 5.94
CA TYR A 110 7.67 -12.28 5.98
C TYR A 110 7.98 -12.66 7.43
N GLN A 111 7.93 -13.96 7.73
CA GLN A 111 8.05 -14.47 9.10
C GLN A 111 9.40 -14.14 9.73
N ASP A 112 10.47 -14.10 8.94
CA ASP A 112 11.83 -13.84 9.45
C ASP A 112 12.30 -12.39 9.36
N GLN A 113 11.46 -11.50 8.85
CA GLN A 113 11.84 -10.11 8.62
C GLN A 113 11.31 -9.19 9.73
N GLY A 114 12.12 -8.19 10.08
CA GLY A 114 11.72 -7.05 10.90
C GLY A 114 11.40 -5.82 10.06
N HIS A 115 11.69 -4.62 10.60
CA HIS A 115 11.39 -3.35 9.92
C HIS A 115 12.11 -3.16 8.58
N ASN A 116 13.17 -3.92 8.32
CA ASN A 116 13.93 -3.83 7.08
C ASN A 116 13.43 -4.77 5.97
N ALA A 117 12.21 -5.31 6.08
CA ALA A 117 11.62 -6.21 5.06
C ALA A 117 11.57 -5.59 3.65
N ARG A 118 11.74 -4.26 3.50
CA ARG A 118 11.86 -3.58 2.19
C ARG A 118 12.91 -4.22 1.28
N GLN A 119 14.01 -4.74 1.84
CA GLN A 119 15.11 -5.31 1.06
C GLN A 119 14.65 -6.54 0.28
N VAL A 120 13.92 -7.45 0.95
CA VAL A 120 13.40 -8.66 0.30
C VAL A 120 12.23 -8.37 -0.63
N VAL A 121 11.42 -7.34 -0.33
CA VAL A 121 10.28 -6.95 -1.17
C VAL A 121 10.77 -6.39 -2.50
N TYR A 122 11.62 -5.37 -2.47
CA TYR A 122 12.09 -4.67 -3.67
C TYR A 122 13.20 -5.40 -4.43
N SER A 123 13.71 -6.52 -3.91
CA SER A 123 14.54 -7.44 -4.70
C SER A 123 13.75 -8.60 -5.30
N SER A 124 12.46 -8.74 -4.96
CA SER A 124 11.66 -9.87 -5.42
C SER A 124 11.07 -9.65 -6.80
N LYS A 125 11.20 -10.66 -7.67
CA LYS A 125 10.50 -10.70 -8.96
C LYS A 125 8.97 -10.65 -8.76
N GLU A 126 8.46 -11.33 -7.73
CA GLU A 126 7.04 -11.37 -7.38
C GLU A 126 6.42 -9.98 -7.23
N PHE A 127 7.12 -9.05 -6.58
CA PHE A 127 6.63 -7.68 -6.38
C PHE A 127 6.43 -6.97 -7.72
N TYR A 128 7.45 -6.98 -8.58
CA TYR A 128 7.42 -6.29 -9.86
C TYR A 128 6.47 -6.95 -10.86
N ASP A 129 6.48 -8.28 -10.96
CA ASP A 129 5.55 -9.03 -11.80
C ASP A 129 4.10 -8.69 -11.45
N TRP A 130 3.77 -8.73 -10.14
CA TRP A 130 2.43 -8.40 -9.69
C TRP A 130 2.06 -6.94 -9.99
N MET A 131 2.97 -6.00 -9.68
CA MET A 131 2.72 -4.57 -9.84
C MET A 131 2.49 -4.20 -11.31
N PHE A 132 3.36 -4.66 -12.21
CA PHE A 132 3.28 -4.33 -13.64
C PHE A 132 2.18 -5.09 -14.39
N ALA A 133 1.64 -6.16 -13.82
CA ALA A 133 0.43 -6.80 -14.34
C ALA A 133 -0.84 -5.96 -14.14
N GLN A 134 -0.81 -4.94 -13.27
CA GLN A 134 -2.00 -4.11 -13.01
C GLN A 134 -2.13 -2.97 -14.02
N LYS A 135 -3.37 -2.67 -14.40
CA LYS A 135 -3.72 -1.52 -15.23
C LYS A 135 -5.07 -0.97 -14.78
N ARG A 136 -5.15 0.35 -14.62
CA ARG A 136 -6.43 1.03 -14.34
C ARG A 136 -7.34 0.87 -15.56
N LYS A 137 -8.59 0.44 -15.33
CA LYS A 137 -9.60 0.31 -16.39
C LYS A 137 -9.87 1.66 -17.03
#